data_AF-A0A7C2NYJ5-F1
#
_entry.id   AF-A0A7C2NYJ5-F1
#
_cell.length_a   1.000
_cell.length_b   1.000
_cell.length_c   1.000
_cell.angle_alpha   90.00
_cell.angle_beta   90.00
_cell.angle_gamma   90.00
#
_symmetry.space_group_name_H-M   'P 1'
#
loop_
_entity.id
_entity.type
_entity.pdbx_description
1 polymer ?
#
loop_
_entity_poly.entity_id
_entity_poly.type
_entity_poly.pdbx_seq_one_letter_code
_entity_poly.pdbx_strand_id
1 'polypeptide(L)'
;MTTNRPRTMISLIVKAIISAAVIVAVAEVSGRYPRLGALLLTLPVVSILAFIMTWTKSGEMGTITQLARETLVLVPLGLPFFIPFAVANRTGLSFWFSFIAGVVLASVTIGAWMWFAPAVAHRSLPHNDASPTEANEDSNELRPQ
;
A
#
# COMPACT_ATOMS: atom_id res chain seq x y z
N MET A 1 2.42 32.33 5.41
CA MET A 1 3.58 32.18 6.32
C MET A 1 3.91 30.69 6.44
N THR A 2 4.72 30.16 5.51
CA THR A 2 5.11 28.74 5.46
C THR A 2 6.14 28.47 6.55
N THR A 3 5.71 27.88 7.67
CA THR A 3 6.64 27.46 8.73
C THR A 3 7.44 26.25 8.24
N ASN A 4 8.58 26.51 7.60
CA ASN A 4 9.59 25.50 7.35
C ASN A 4 10.15 25.07 8.70
N ARG A 5 9.60 24.00 9.28
CA ARG A 5 10.12 23.40 10.51
C ARG A 5 11.37 22.59 10.14
N PRO A 6 12.60 23.05 10.43
CA PRO A 6 13.83 22.31 10.07
C PRO A 6 13.88 20.92 10.70
N ARG A 7 13.16 20.71 11.82
CA ARG A 7 12.99 19.40 12.47
C ARG A 7 12.31 18.35 11.58
N THR A 8 11.41 18.76 10.68
CA THR A 8 10.74 17.84 9.76
C THR A 8 11.70 17.36 8.67
N MET A 9 12.51 18.25 8.11
CA MET A 9 13.48 17.92 7.06
C MET A 9 14.55 16.95 7.55
N ILE A 10 15.09 17.18 8.76
CA ILE A 10 16.06 16.28 9.39
C ILE A 10 15.45 14.89 9.61
N SER A 11 14.20 14.81 10.08
CA SER A 11 13.50 13.53 10.25
C SER A 11 13.29 12.79 8.93
N LEU A 12 12.95 13.51 7.85
CA LEU A 12 12.81 12.94 6.52
C LEU A 12 14.13 12.42 5.96
N ILE A 13 15.22 13.18 6.12
CA ILE A 13 16.56 12.77 5.68
C ILE A 13 17.01 11.51 6.43
N VAL A 14 16.83 11.46 7.75
CA VAL A 14 17.15 10.26 8.54
C VAL A 14 16.34 9.05 8.09
N LYS A 15 15.02 9.23 7.89
CA LYS A 15 14.15 8.15 7.36
C LYS A 15 14.58 7.68 5.97
N ALA A 16 14.95 8.61 5.09
CA ALA A 16 15.42 8.30 3.75
C ALA A 16 16.73 7.48 3.81
N ILE A 17 17.70 7.89 4.63
CA ILE A 17 18.96 7.15 4.82
C ILE A 17 18.69 5.74 5.34
N ILE A 18 17.81 5.59 6.35
CA ILE A 18 17.44 4.26 6.88
C ILE A 18 16.80 3.40 5.78
N SER A 19 15.86 3.96 5.01
CA SER A 19 15.20 3.22 3.92
C SER A 19 16.19 2.81 2.82
N ALA A 20 17.11 3.71 2.44
CA ALA A 20 18.14 3.43 1.44
C ALA A 20 19.11 2.36 1.93
N ALA A 21 19.54 2.43 3.20
CA ALA A 21 20.43 1.42 3.80
C ALA A 21 19.77 0.02 3.79
N VAL A 22 18.48 -0.07 4.11
CA VAL A 22 17.73 -1.33 4.06
C VAL A 22 17.62 -1.85 2.63
N ILE A 23 17.28 -0.98 1.66
CA ILE A 23 17.19 -1.37 0.24
C ILE A 23 18.54 -1.91 -0.26
N VAL A 24 19.64 -1.22 0.06
CA VAL A 24 20.99 -1.65 -0.31
C VAL A 24 21.35 -2.98 0.36
N ALA A 25 21.06 -3.15 1.65
CA ALA A 25 21.30 -4.40 2.36
C ALA A 25 20.52 -5.58 1.73
N VAL A 26 19.25 -5.36 1.36
CA VAL A 26 18.44 -6.38 0.67
C VAL A 26 19.02 -6.70 -0.71
N ALA A 27 19.41 -5.68 -1.48
CA ALA A 27 20.02 -5.87 -2.80
C ALA A 27 21.33 -6.66 -2.72
N GLU A 28 22.17 -6.38 -1.73
CA GLU A 28 23.44 -7.07 -1.51
C GLU A 28 23.23 -8.52 -1.07
N VAL A 29 22.28 -8.78 -0.17
CA VAL A 29 21.91 -10.15 0.24
C VAL A 29 21.31 -10.94 -0.93
N SER A 30 20.48 -10.30 -1.76
CA SER A 30 19.91 -10.93 -2.96
C SER A 30 20.98 -11.29 -4.01
N GLY A 31 22.03 -10.48 -4.13
CA GLY A 31 23.15 -10.77 -5.02
C GLY A 31 24.01 -11.93 -4.54
N ARG A 32 24.20 -12.08 -3.22
CA ARG A 32 25.01 -13.17 -2.63
C ARG A 32 24.27 -14.50 -2.56
N TYR A 33 22.94 -14.49 -2.37
CA TYR A 33 22.13 -15.69 -2.23
C TYR A 33 20.84 -15.60 -3.07
N PRO A 34 20.80 -16.10 -4.31
CA PRO A 34 19.64 -15.98 -5.21
C PRO A 34 18.33 -16.53 -4.62
N ARG A 35 18.40 -17.61 -3.84
CA ARG A 35 17.24 -18.20 -3.14
C ARG A 35 16.68 -17.28 -2.04
N LEU A 36 17.56 -16.68 -1.25
CA LEU A 36 17.16 -15.70 -0.23
C LEU A 36 16.73 -14.40 -0.88
N GLY A 37 17.35 -14.02 -2.00
CA GLY A 37 16.95 -12.90 -2.84
C GLY A 37 15.52 -13.03 -3.33
N ALA A 38 15.13 -14.19 -3.87
CA ALA A 38 13.75 -14.45 -4.25
C ALA A 38 12.77 -14.36 -3.07
N LEU A 39 13.13 -14.90 -1.90
CA LEU A 39 12.35 -14.79 -0.65
C LEU A 39 12.22 -13.35 -0.15
N LEU A 40 13.30 -12.58 -0.20
CA LEU A 40 13.33 -11.16 0.17
C LEU A 40 12.56 -10.29 -0.83
N LEU A 41 12.52 -10.71 -2.10
CA LEU A 41 11.75 -10.04 -3.15
C LEU A 41 10.25 -10.32 -3.01
N THR A 42 9.87 -11.52 -2.55
CA THR A 42 8.47 -11.86 -2.26
C THR A 42 8.00 -11.28 -0.92
N LEU A 43 8.91 -11.11 0.04
CA LEU A 43 8.65 -10.36 1.25
C LEU A 43 8.53 -8.88 0.91
N PRO A 44 7.38 -8.23 1.18
CA PRO A 44 7.24 -6.80 0.94
C PRO A 44 7.94 -6.03 2.07
N VAL A 45 9.28 -6.08 2.12
CA VAL A 45 10.12 -5.42 3.15
C VAL A 45 9.80 -3.93 3.22
N VAL A 46 9.51 -3.32 2.06
CA VAL A 46 9.07 -1.93 1.97
C VAL A 46 7.74 -1.71 2.71
N SER A 47 6.75 -2.61 2.55
CA SER A 47 5.48 -2.52 3.29
C SER A 47 5.68 -2.70 4.79
N ILE A 48 6.54 -3.63 5.21
CA ILE A 48 6.88 -3.83 6.63
C ILE A 48 7.48 -2.54 7.20
N LEU A 49 8.42 -1.92 6.48
CA LEU A 49 9.03 -0.67 6.90
C LEU A 49 8.02 0.48 6.97
N ALA A 50 7.12 0.56 5.98
CA ALA A 50 6.03 1.53 5.97
C ALA A 50 5.10 1.36 7.18
N PHE A 51 4.74 0.12 7.53
CA PHE A 51 3.92 -0.16 8.71
C PHE A 51 4.61 0.20 10.01
N ILE A 52 5.88 -0.18 10.19
CA ILE A 52 6.66 0.18 11.38
C ILE A 52 6.74 1.70 11.53
N MET A 53 7.07 2.43 10.46
CA MET A 53 7.13 3.89 10.50
C MET A 53 5.77 4.54 10.74
N THR A 54 4.69 3.96 10.21
CA THR A 54 3.32 4.44 10.41
C THR A 54 2.88 4.24 11.85
N TRP A 55 3.17 3.07 12.42
CA TRP A 55 2.93 2.72 13.81
C TRP A 55 3.68 3.66 14.75
N THR A 56 4.97 3.90 14.52
CA THR A 56 5.77 4.83 15.34
C THR A 56 5.26 6.28 15.29
N LYS A 57 4.61 6.69 14.21
CA LYS A 57 4.14 8.07 14.04
C LYS A 57 2.71 8.29 14.58
N SER A 58 1.81 7.33 14.39
CA SER A 58 0.37 7.55 14.54
C SER A 58 -0.32 6.49 15.41
N GLY A 59 0.25 5.28 15.53
CA GLY A 59 -0.35 4.17 16.29
C GLY A 59 -1.71 3.67 15.78
N GLU A 60 -2.22 4.21 14.67
CA GLU A 60 -3.55 3.85 14.15
C GLU A 60 -3.51 2.57 13.33
N MET A 61 -4.16 1.53 13.88
CA MET A 61 -4.30 0.23 13.21
C MET A 61 -5.09 0.33 11.90
N GLY A 62 -6.05 1.27 11.80
CA GLY A 62 -6.89 1.45 10.61
C GLY A 62 -6.10 1.74 9.33
N THR A 63 -5.09 2.62 9.43
CA THR A 63 -4.22 2.95 8.28
C THR A 63 -3.39 1.75 7.83
N ILE A 64 -2.90 0.94 8.78
CA ILE A 64 -2.11 -0.27 8.49
C ILE A 64 -2.99 -1.32 7.80
N THR A 65 -4.20 -1.54 8.30
CA THR A 65 -5.14 -2.51 7.72
C THR A 65 -5.58 -2.12 6.31
N GLN A 66 -5.84 -0.83 6.07
CA GLN A 66 -6.19 -0.35 4.73
C GLN A 66 -5.03 -0.58 3.75
N LEU A 67 -3.81 -0.14 4.11
CA LEU A 67 -2.64 -0.29 3.27
C LEU A 67 -2.30 -1.76 3.01
N ALA A 68 -2.50 -2.65 3.99
CA ALA A 68 -2.36 -4.10 3.81
C ALA A 68 -3.39 -4.65 2.81
N ARG A 69 -4.67 -4.23 2.91
CA ARG A 69 -5.74 -4.68 2.00
C ARG A 69 -5.48 -4.22 0.56
N GLU A 70 -5.05 -2.99 0.37
CA GLU A 70 -4.65 -2.48 -0.95
C GLU A 70 -3.45 -3.26 -1.50
N THR A 71 -2.43 -3.51 -0.66
CA THR A 71 -1.26 -4.29 -1.06
C THR A 71 -1.64 -5.71 -1.51
N LEU A 72 -2.56 -6.38 -0.81
CA LEU A 72 -3.03 -7.72 -1.17
C LEU A 72 -3.70 -7.79 -2.56
N VAL A 73 -4.33 -6.71 -3.01
CA VAL A 73 -4.93 -6.64 -4.35
C VAL A 73 -3.89 -6.25 -5.40
N LEU A 74 -2.92 -5.40 -5.05
CA LEU A 74 -1.85 -4.97 -5.95
C LEU A 74 -0.82 -6.07 -6.24
N VAL A 75 -0.55 -6.96 -5.30
CA VAL A 75 0.39 -8.10 -5.51
C VAL A 75 0.02 -8.96 -6.71
N PRO A 76 -1.21 -9.53 -6.83
CA PRO A 76 -1.57 -10.33 -7.99
C PRO A 76 -1.60 -9.52 -9.28
N LEU A 77 -1.93 -8.22 -9.21
CA LEU A 77 -1.85 -7.29 -10.33
C LEU A 77 -0.42 -7.05 -10.83
N GLY A 78 0.58 -7.18 -9.95
CA GLY A 78 1.99 -7.03 -10.28
C GLY A 78 2.64 -8.30 -10.83
N LEU A 79 2.06 -9.49 -10.61
CA LEU A 79 2.58 -10.77 -11.11
C LEU A 79 2.85 -10.83 -12.63
N PRO A 80 2.03 -10.24 -13.51
CA PRO A 80 2.27 -10.25 -14.96
C PRO A 80 3.63 -9.68 -15.36
N PHE A 81 4.21 -8.77 -14.56
CA PHE A 81 5.55 -8.23 -14.77
C PHE A 81 6.62 -9.31 -14.92
N PHE A 82 6.47 -10.44 -14.22
CA PHE A 82 7.45 -11.53 -14.23
C PHE A 82 7.36 -12.44 -15.46
N ILE A 83 6.25 -12.39 -16.22
CA ILE A 83 6.02 -13.27 -17.37
C ILE A 83 7.11 -13.12 -18.43
N PRO A 84 7.48 -11.91 -18.88
CA PRO A 84 8.55 -11.74 -19.88
C PRO A 84 9.90 -12.27 -19.41
N PHE A 85 10.23 -12.13 -18.12
CA PHE A 85 11.45 -12.67 -17.54
C PHE A 85 11.45 -14.21 -17.50
N ALA A 86 10.31 -14.84 -17.25
CA ALA A 86 10.19 -16.30 -17.25
C ALA A 86 10.40 -16.92 -18.64
N VAL A 87 10.00 -16.21 -19.70
CA VAL A 87 10.18 -16.67 -21.10
C VAL A 87 11.45 -16.14 -21.76
N ALA A 88 12.12 -15.15 -21.18
CA ALA A 88 13.31 -14.50 -21.74
C ALA A 88 14.41 -15.50 -22.11
N ASN A 89 14.63 -16.52 -21.28
CA ASN A 89 15.65 -17.54 -21.54
C ASN A 89 15.30 -18.45 -22.75
N ARG A 90 14.02 -18.56 -23.11
CA ARG A 90 13.58 -19.36 -24.28
C ARG A 90 13.59 -18.56 -25.58
N THR A 91 13.42 -17.25 -25.49
CA THR A 91 13.28 -16.35 -26.64
C THR A 91 14.57 -15.60 -26.98
N GLY A 92 15.59 -15.66 -26.11
CA GLY A 92 16.86 -14.94 -26.30
C GLY A 92 16.71 -13.42 -26.13
N LEU A 93 15.62 -12.95 -25.52
CA LEU A 93 15.40 -11.52 -25.31
C LEU A 93 16.44 -10.95 -24.35
N SER A 94 17.07 -9.84 -24.74
CA SER A 94 17.93 -9.07 -23.82
C SER A 94 17.13 -8.56 -22.62
N PHE A 95 17.82 -8.38 -21.49
CA PHE A 95 17.25 -7.90 -20.24
C PHE A 95 16.35 -6.66 -20.41
N TRP A 96 16.83 -5.67 -21.17
CA TRP A 96 16.11 -4.41 -21.40
C TRP A 96 14.77 -4.60 -22.11
N PHE A 97 14.70 -5.50 -23.10
CA PHE A 97 13.44 -5.79 -23.79
C PHE A 97 12.45 -6.51 -22.88
N SER A 98 12.92 -7.50 -22.11
CA SER A 98 12.09 -8.20 -21.13
C SER A 98 11.57 -7.26 -20.04
N PHE A 99 12.40 -6.31 -19.60
CA PHE A 99 12.03 -5.30 -18.62
C PHE A 99 10.94 -4.36 -19.15
N ILE A 100 11.13 -3.77 -20.33
CA ILE A 100 10.13 -2.87 -20.95
C ILE A 100 8.82 -3.62 -21.18
N ALA A 101 8.88 -4.85 -21.72
CA ALA A 101 7.70 -5.67 -21.92
C ALA A 101 6.97 -5.96 -20.61
N GLY A 102 7.71 -6.24 -19.53
CA GLY A 102 7.15 -6.46 -18.20
C GLY A 102 6.43 -5.22 -17.67
N VAL A 103 7.05 -4.04 -17.77
CA VAL A 103 6.46 -2.77 -17.34
C VAL A 103 5.18 -2.47 -18.11
N VAL A 104 5.18 -2.65 -19.43
CA VAL A 104 3.99 -2.46 -20.28
C VAL A 104 2.88 -3.42 -19.85
N LEU A 105 3.20 -4.70 -19.65
CA LEU A 105 2.20 -5.71 -19.28
C LEU A 105 1.59 -5.45 -17.89
N ALA A 106 2.43 -5.06 -16.91
CA ALA A 106 1.96 -4.66 -15.58
C ALA A 106 1.07 -3.41 -15.65
N SER A 107 1.48 -2.40 -16.42
CA SER A 107 0.72 -1.15 -16.59
C SER A 107 -0.64 -1.39 -17.25
N VAL A 108 -0.70 -2.25 -18.27
CA VAL A 108 -1.96 -2.66 -18.91
C VAL A 108 -2.85 -3.41 -17.94
N THR A 109 -2.28 -4.33 -17.14
CA THR A 109 -3.05 -5.11 -16.17
C THR A 109 -3.64 -4.21 -15.07
N ILE A 110 -2.81 -3.34 -14.49
CA ILE A 110 -3.25 -2.39 -13.47
C ILE A 110 -4.25 -1.38 -14.06
N GLY A 111 -4.00 -0.87 -15.26
CA GLY A 111 -4.90 0.05 -15.95
C GLY A 111 -6.26 -0.58 -16.28
N ALA A 112 -6.27 -1.82 -16.76
CA ALA A 112 -7.49 -2.59 -16.97
C ALA A 112 -8.22 -2.82 -15.63
N TRP A 113 -7.51 -3.18 -14.58
CA TRP A 113 -8.12 -3.32 -13.26
C TRP A 113 -8.70 -2.00 -12.75
N MET A 114 -8.01 -0.85 -12.90
CA MET A 114 -8.56 0.45 -12.52
C MET A 114 -9.80 0.83 -13.33
N TRP A 115 -9.86 0.44 -14.60
CA TRP A 115 -11.01 0.67 -15.46
C TRP A 115 -12.21 -0.20 -15.07
N PHE A 116 -11.95 -1.46 -14.69
CA PHE A 116 -12.97 -2.43 -14.32
C PHE A 116 -13.29 -2.46 -12.83
N ALA A 117 -12.44 -1.91 -11.96
CA ALA A 117 -12.65 -1.83 -10.53
C ALA A 117 -13.86 -0.92 -10.32
N PRO A 118 -15.04 -1.49 -10.02
CA PRO A 118 -16.16 -0.66 -9.59
C PRO A 118 -15.65 0.00 -8.33
N ALA A 119 -15.62 1.33 -8.31
CA ALA A 119 -15.21 2.10 -7.15
C ALA A 119 -15.85 1.44 -5.93
N VAL A 120 -15.03 0.74 -5.12
CA VAL A 120 -15.53 0.05 -3.93
C VAL A 120 -15.96 1.20 -3.06
N ALA A 121 -17.27 1.44 -3.14
CA ALA A 121 -17.93 2.59 -2.59
C ALA A 121 -17.37 2.81 -1.19
N HIS A 122 -16.85 4.01 -0.97
CA HIS A 122 -16.90 4.62 0.35
C HIS A 122 -18.40 4.69 0.68
N ARG A 123 -18.96 3.55 1.12
CA ARG A 123 -20.29 3.46 1.69
C ARG A 123 -20.15 4.25 2.97
N SER A 124 -20.42 5.55 2.85
CA SER A 124 -20.93 6.39 3.92
C SER A 124 -21.77 5.48 4.80
N LEU A 125 -21.22 5.17 5.97
CA LEU A 125 -22.00 4.58 7.03
C LEU A 125 -23.27 5.44 7.12
N PRO A 126 -24.48 4.87 7.10
CA PRO A 126 -25.65 5.64 7.48
C PRO A 126 -25.31 6.21 8.85
N HIS A 127 -25.10 7.51 8.90
CA HIS A 127 -25.04 8.24 10.14
C HIS A 127 -26.43 8.01 10.71
N ASN A 128 -26.49 7.17 11.75
CA ASN A 128 -27.70 6.95 12.50
C ASN A 128 -27.97 8.28 13.20
N ASP A 129 -28.62 9.19 12.48
CA ASP A 129 -29.11 10.48 12.94
C ASP A 129 -30.36 10.32 13.81
N ALA A 130 -30.56 9.14 14.40
CA ALA A 130 -31.40 8.99 15.58
C ALA A 130 -30.67 9.68 16.75
N SER A 131 -30.74 11.01 16.74
CA SER A 131 -30.42 11.85 17.89
C SER A 131 -31.14 11.29 19.11
N PRO A 132 -30.50 11.20 20.28
CA PRO A 132 -31.15 10.84 21.54
C PRO A 132 -32.29 11.78 21.94
N THR A 133 -32.56 12.82 21.15
CA THR A 133 -33.56 13.85 21.37
C THR A 133 -34.98 13.37 21.06
N GLU A 134 -35.20 12.54 20.04
CA GLU A 134 -36.57 12.10 19.68
C GLU A 134 -37.17 11.08 20.66
N ALA A 135 -36.35 10.38 21.45
CA ALA A 135 -36.84 9.43 22.46
C ALA A 135 -37.38 10.10 23.73
N ASN A 136 -37.11 11.39 23.95
CA ASN A 136 -37.50 12.12 25.16
C ASN A 136 -38.73 13.02 24.97
N GLU A 137 -39.17 13.25 23.72
CA GLU A 137 -40.34 14.09 23.42
C GLU A 137 -41.64 13.30 23.56
N ASP A 138 -41.66 12.04 23.10
CA ASP A 138 -42.84 11.16 23.15
C ASP A 138 -43.19 10.69 24.57
N SER A 139 -42.20 10.67 25.48
CA SER A 139 -42.43 10.31 26.89
C SER A 139 -43.01 11.47 27.74
N ASN A 140 -43.01 12.70 27.23
CA ASN A 140 -43.52 13.87 27.95
C ASN A 140 -44.95 14.26 27.55
N GLU A 141 -45.45 13.81 26.39
CA GLU A 141 -46.85 14.03 25.96
C GLU A 141 -47.86 13.06 26.61
N LEU A 142 -47.39 11.95 27.19
CA LEU A 142 -48.23 10.95 27.86
C LEU A 142 -48.50 11.24 29.35
N ARG A 143 -48.19 12.43 29.85
CA ARG A 143 -48.54 12.85 31.22
C ARG A 143 -49.92 13.55 31.21
N PRO A 144 -51.01 12.89 31.68
CA PRO A 144 -52.28 13.58 31.85
C PRO A 144 -52.13 14.68 32.93
N GLN A 145 -52.61 15.88 32.60
CA GLN A 145 -52.80 17.00 33.53
C GLN A 145 -53.93 16.71 34.52
#